data_AF-A0A5N5MCB4-F1
#
_entry.id   AF-A0A5N5MCB4-F1
#
_cell.length_a   1.000
_cell.length_b   1.000
_cell.length_c   1.000
_cell.angle_alpha   90.00
_cell.angle_beta   90.00
_cell.angle_gamma   90.00
#
_symmetry.space_group_name_H-M   'P 1'
#
loop_
_entity.id
_entity.type
_entity.pdbx_description
1 polymer ?
#
loop_
_entity_poly.entity_id
_entity_poly.type
_entity_poly.pdbx_seq_one_letter_code
_entity_poly.pdbx_strand_id
1 'polypeptide(L)'
;MMEDTPSKEENTRVLKVLEALKQASHDLQTHPSPNSAESNSPSIKALLELETESDTILSNDPLLSTLSEHLASLKSLFDTLQKSCGHGLGSFLARRVSTQSISRVAGSIELEIQAWIDRESIDSLMKGLKEPLQIEEDELVSLLSQLEDRVLQGFNRELQDLVLKSKIFRLLERISCDPSCSRKVREQCAFVVSALIRFNKDVFVGQVLMGRMIHGVVSMASWKSMKVLCSLIKSIKSPLVDEIESNGEIPKIISFLDYKDLHLRVVTWDCVLEIGYFGRKEAIEAMLKEGLIKKLVELQRSELGGDLIDIGVFGDEKDGGKGETRFLENHPFASCVARFAVQLEVGEGLRQREKRAFKQEILRTIRNACVSNAEAATIEAEVLWGSSP
;
A
#
# COMPACT_ATOMS: atom_id res chain seq x y z
N MET A 1 20.93 -31.40 -22.67
CA MET A 1 19.56 -31.95 -22.56
C MET A 1 19.29 -32.22 -21.09
N MET A 2 18.42 -31.42 -20.49
CA MET A 2 17.62 -31.82 -19.32
C MET A 2 16.42 -30.87 -19.29
N GLU A 3 15.26 -31.48 -19.11
CA GLU A 3 13.90 -30.99 -19.33
C GLU A 3 13.59 -29.70 -18.57
N ASP A 4 13.23 -28.64 -19.30
CA ASP A 4 12.50 -27.51 -18.75
C ASP A 4 11.07 -27.50 -19.33
N THR A 5 10.10 -27.62 -18.40
CA THR A 5 8.80 -26.92 -18.38
C THR A 5 7.65 -27.30 -19.33
N PRO A 6 7.11 -28.54 -19.31
CA PRO A 6 5.72 -28.74 -19.70
C PRO A 6 4.72 -28.07 -18.72
N SER A 7 5.07 -27.98 -17.43
CA SER A 7 4.16 -27.46 -16.39
C SER A 7 3.95 -25.95 -16.39
N LYS A 8 4.95 -25.12 -16.77
CA LYS A 8 4.78 -23.66 -16.86
C LYS A 8 3.84 -23.27 -18.00
N GLU A 9 3.94 -23.94 -19.15
CA GLU A 9 3.06 -23.66 -20.29
C GLU A 9 1.61 -24.05 -19.99
N GLU A 10 1.39 -25.19 -19.35
CA GLU A 10 0.06 -25.61 -18.89
C GLU A 10 -0.53 -24.62 -17.89
N ASN A 11 0.20 -24.25 -16.83
CA ASN A 11 -0.26 -23.26 -15.85
C ASN A 11 -0.59 -21.90 -16.49
N THR A 12 0.19 -21.47 -17.49
CA THR A 12 -0.06 -20.22 -18.22
C THR A 12 -1.34 -20.30 -19.06
N ARG A 13 -1.63 -21.46 -19.66
CA ARG A 13 -2.89 -21.69 -20.38
C ARG A 13 -4.08 -21.72 -19.42
N VAL A 14 -3.94 -22.41 -18.27
CA VAL A 14 -4.97 -22.45 -17.23
C VAL A 14 -5.29 -21.04 -16.72
N LEU A 15 -4.27 -20.23 -16.41
CA LEU A 15 -4.44 -18.84 -15.98
C LEU A 15 -5.25 -18.00 -16.98
N LYS A 16 -4.94 -18.09 -18.28
CA LYS A 16 -5.68 -17.35 -19.31
C LYS A 16 -7.16 -17.75 -19.38
N VAL A 17 -7.44 -19.04 -19.28
CA VAL A 17 -8.82 -19.56 -19.28
C VAL A 17 -9.56 -19.09 -18.02
N LEU A 18 -8.91 -19.14 -16.86
CA LEU A 18 -9.48 -18.69 -15.60
C LEU A 18 -9.72 -17.18 -15.57
N GLU A 19 -8.81 -16.35 -16.10
CA GLU A 19 -9.01 -14.90 -16.24
C GLU A 19 -10.20 -14.57 -17.15
N ALA A 20 -10.34 -15.29 -18.27
CA ALA A 20 -11.49 -15.13 -19.18
C ALA A 20 -12.81 -15.53 -18.49
N LEU A 21 -12.82 -16.65 -17.76
CA LEU A 21 -13.97 -17.08 -16.95
C LEU A 21 -14.31 -16.06 -15.86
N LYS A 22 -13.30 -15.53 -15.17
CA LYS A 22 -13.46 -14.50 -14.13
C LYS A 22 -14.13 -13.25 -14.70
N GLN A 23 -13.64 -12.74 -15.84
CA GLN A 23 -14.20 -11.56 -16.48
C GLN A 23 -15.65 -11.80 -16.94
N ALA A 24 -15.92 -12.94 -17.58
CA ALA A 24 -17.26 -13.28 -18.04
C ALA A 24 -18.24 -13.45 -16.86
N SER A 25 -17.77 -13.97 -15.73
CA SER A 25 -18.54 -14.07 -14.49
C SER A 25 -18.82 -12.72 -13.84
N HIS A 26 -17.85 -11.81 -13.87
CA HIS A 26 -18.00 -10.44 -13.38
C HIS A 26 -19.03 -9.65 -14.19
N ASP A 27 -18.98 -9.77 -15.52
CA ASP A 27 -19.94 -9.12 -16.42
C ASP A 27 -21.38 -9.64 -16.19
N LEU A 28 -21.51 -10.93 -15.88
CA LEU A 28 -22.80 -11.55 -15.56
C LEU A 28 -23.39 -11.06 -14.23
N GLN A 29 -22.54 -10.69 -13.27
CA GLN A 29 -22.97 -10.12 -11.99
C GLN A 29 -23.38 -8.66 -12.11
N THR A 30 -22.64 -7.86 -12.86
CA THR A 30 -22.86 -6.42 -13.02
C THR A 30 -24.03 -6.12 -13.96
N HIS A 31 -24.28 -6.98 -14.94
CA HIS A 31 -25.39 -6.87 -15.88
C HIS A 31 -26.22 -8.18 -15.94
N PRO A 32 -26.98 -8.52 -14.88
CA PRO A 32 -27.90 -9.63 -14.93
C PRO A 32 -29.09 -9.24 -15.82
N SER A 33 -29.00 -9.50 -17.13
CA SER A 33 -29.96 -9.02 -18.14
C SER A 33 -31.42 -9.33 -17.76
N PRO A 34 -32.28 -8.32 -17.50
CA PRO A 34 -33.66 -8.57 -17.14
C PRO A 34 -34.63 -8.56 -18.33
N ASN A 35 -34.28 -7.94 -19.47
CA ASN A 35 -35.26 -7.62 -20.52
C ASN A 35 -34.64 -7.51 -21.92
N SER A 36 -34.71 -8.57 -22.70
CA SER A 36 -35.13 -8.50 -24.11
C SER A 36 -35.33 -9.93 -24.63
N ALA A 37 -36.13 -10.08 -25.68
CA ALA A 37 -36.46 -11.36 -26.31
C ALA A 37 -35.27 -12.03 -27.04
N GLU A 38 -34.03 -11.68 -26.68
CA GLU A 38 -32.80 -12.34 -27.13
C GLU A 38 -32.14 -12.98 -25.90
N SER A 39 -32.47 -14.24 -25.63
CA SER A 39 -32.02 -15.03 -24.49
C SER A 39 -30.54 -15.43 -24.55
N ASN A 40 -29.67 -14.55 -25.02
CA ASN A 40 -28.26 -14.84 -25.33
C ASN A 40 -27.38 -13.68 -24.85
N SER A 41 -27.25 -13.45 -23.54
CA SER A 41 -26.20 -12.55 -23.10
C SER A 41 -24.84 -13.15 -23.47
N PRO A 42 -23.96 -12.42 -24.19
CA PRO A 42 -22.70 -12.94 -24.71
C PRO A 42 -21.81 -13.53 -23.62
N SER A 43 -21.84 -12.98 -22.40
CA SER A 43 -21.10 -13.48 -21.24
C SER A 43 -21.51 -14.89 -20.81
N ILE A 44 -22.80 -15.26 -20.96
CA ILE A 44 -23.29 -16.61 -20.63
C ILE A 44 -22.82 -17.63 -21.67
N LYS A 45 -22.82 -17.27 -22.96
CA LYS A 45 -22.29 -18.15 -24.01
C LYS A 45 -20.79 -18.35 -23.86
N ALA A 46 -20.05 -17.28 -23.56
CA ALA A 46 -18.63 -17.35 -23.29
C ALA A 46 -18.33 -18.28 -22.09
N LEU A 47 -19.09 -18.20 -21.00
CA LEU A 47 -18.92 -19.10 -19.85
C LEU A 47 -19.20 -20.57 -20.19
N LEU A 48 -20.22 -20.86 -21.01
CA LEU A 48 -20.56 -22.23 -21.42
C LEU A 48 -19.56 -22.80 -22.42
N GLU A 49 -19.03 -21.99 -23.34
CA GLU A 49 -17.97 -22.39 -24.27
C GLU A 49 -16.66 -22.66 -23.51
N LEU A 50 -16.30 -21.78 -22.56
CA LEU A 50 -15.12 -21.94 -21.71
C LEU A 50 -15.26 -23.11 -20.73
N GLU A 51 -16.45 -23.45 -20.22
CA GLU A 51 -16.72 -24.68 -19.44
C GLU A 51 -16.29 -25.91 -20.26
N THR A 52 -16.75 -26.02 -21.51
CA THR A 52 -16.46 -27.19 -22.35
C THR A 52 -14.99 -27.35 -22.70
N GLU A 53 -14.26 -26.24 -22.86
CA GLU A 53 -12.80 -26.27 -23.04
C GLU A 53 -12.05 -26.59 -21.74
N SER A 54 -12.59 -26.12 -20.61
CA SER A 54 -11.95 -26.23 -19.30
C SER A 54 -12.25 -27.53 -18.55
N ASP A 55 -13.30 -28.29 -18.87
CA ASP A 55 -13.64 -29.57 -18.21
C ASP A 55 -12.46 -30.56 -18.19
N THR A 56 -11.61 -30.56 -19.21
CA THR A 56 -10.40 -31.40 -19.27
C THR A 56 -9.25 -30.89 -18.40
N ILE A 57 -9.23 -29.59 -18.09
CA ILE A 57 -8.21 -28.90 -17.30
C ILE A 57 -8.61 -28.86 -15.82
N LEU A 58 -9.88 -28.55 -15.54
CA LEU A 58 -10.45 -28.42 -14.20
C LEU A 58 -10.60 -29.77 -13.47
N SER A 59 -10.79 -30.87 -14.22
CA SER A 59 -10.94 -32.21 -13.63
C SER A 59 -9.63 -32.81 -13.09
N ASN A 60 -8.47 -32.25 -13.49
CA ASN A 60 -7.16 -32.74 -13.06
C ASN A 60 -6.68 -32.11 -11.75
N ASP A 61 -7.18 -30.93 -11.37
CA ASP A 61 -6.82 -30.27 -10.11
C ASP A 61 -7.95 -30.47 -9.07
N PRO A 62 -7.71 -31.21 -7.97
CA PRO A 62 -8.70 -31.41 -6.92
C PRO A 62 -9.15 -30.10 -6.25
N LEU A 63 -8.43 -28.99 -6.44
CA LEU A 63 -8.79 -27.66 -5.93
C LEU A 63 -9.78 -26.91 -6.83
N LEU A 64 -10.07 -27.42 -8.03
CA LEU A 64 -11.00 -26.83 -9.00
C LEU A 64 -12.32 -27.62 -9.11
N SER A 65 -12.50 -28.66 -8.29
CA SER A 65 -13.75 -29.45 -8.27
C SER A 65 -14.96 -28.61 -7.88
N THR A 66 -14.81 -27.71 -6.91
CA THR A 66 -15.80 -26.71 -6.48
C THR A 66 -16.19 -25.78 -7.63
N LEU A 67 -15.22 -25.33 -8.43
CA LEU A 67 -15.45 -24.52 -9.61
C LEU A 67 -16.30 -25.29 -10.65
N SER A 68 -15.98 -26.56 -10.88
CA SER A 68 -16.76 -27.43 -11.79
C SER A 68 -18.21 -27.60 -11.35
N GLU A 69 -18.45 -27.73 -10.04
CA GLU A 69 -19.80 -27.83 -9.46
C GLU A 69 -20.58 -26.52 -9.65
N HIS A 70 -19.92 -25.37 -9.49
CA HIS A 70 -20.53 -24.07 -9.74
C HIS A 70 -20.86 -23.85 -11.22
N LEU A 71 -19.98 -24.26 -12.14
CA LEU A 71 -20.23 -24.19 -13.59
C LEU A 71 -21.41 -25.08 -14.01
N ALA A 72 -21.45 -26.33 -13.53
CA ALA A 72 -22.57 -27.23 -13.76
C ALA A 72 -23.88 -26.68 -13.19
N SER A 73 -23.82 -26.06 -12.01
CA SER A 73 -24.97 -25.38 -11.39
C SER A 73 -25.45 -24.20 -12.24
N LEU A 74 -24.53 -23.38 -12.74
CA LEU A 74 -24.85 -22.25 -13.63
C LEU A 74 -25.57 -22.71 -14.90
N LYS A 75 -25.08 -23.78 -15.53
CA LYS A 75 -25.69 -24.42 -16.70
C LYS A 75 -27.11 -24.90 -16.42
N SER A 76 -27.31 -25.58 -15.28
CA SER A 76 -28.64 -26.05 -14.87
C SER A 76 -29.65 -24.91 -14.63
N LEU A 77 -29.19 -23.80 -14.05
CA LEU A 77 -30.00 -22.60 -13.81
C LEU A 77 -30.37 -21.92 -15.12
N PHE A 78 -29.44 -21.91 -16.08
CA PHE A 78 -29.69 -21.36 -17.41
C PHE A 78 -30.71 -22.20 -18.20
N ASP A 79 -30.56 -23.52 -18.21
CA ASP A 79 -31.53 -24.42 -18.85
C ASP A 79 -32.94 -24.25 -18.26
N THR A 80 -33.02 -24.04 -16.94
CA THR A 80 -34.27 -23.79 -16.23
C THR A 80 -34.86 -22.44 -16.62
N LEU A 81 -34.03 -21.40 -16.73
CA LEU A 81 -34.44 -20.07 -17.18
C LEU A 81 -34.98 -20.12 -18.62
N GLN A 82 -34.33 -20.85 -19.53
CA GLN A 82 -34.76 -21.00 -20.92
C GLN A 82 -36.09 -21.76 -21.04
N LYS A 83 -36.31 -22.79 -20.20
CA LYS A 83 -37.58 -23.54 -20.14
C LYS A 83 -38.73 -22.72 -19.55
N SER A 84 -38.44 -21.68 -18.77
CA SER A 84 -39.43 -20.84 -18.06
C SER A 84 -39.99 -19.66 -18.87
N CYS A 85 -39.80 -19.62 -20.19
CA CYS A 85 -40.17 -18.53 -21.10
C CYS A 85 -41.69 -18.28 -21.32
N GLY A 86 -42.56 -18.66 -20.39
CA GLY A 86 -43.99 -18.35 -20.43
C GLY A 86 -44.31 -16.87 -20.15
N HIS A 87 -45.52 -16.42 -20.52
CA HIS A 87 -46.03 -15.07 -20.30
C HIS A 87 -47.01 -15.00 -19.10
N GLY A 88 -46.60 -15.51 -17.95
CA GLY A 88 -47.36 -15.45 -16.69
C GLY A 88 -46.62 -14.74 -15.54
N LEU A 89 -47.36 -14.30 -14.52
CA LEU A 89 -46.80 -13.76 -13.27
C LEU A 89 -45.87 -14.76 -12.56
N GLY A 90 -46.20 -16.06 -12.61
CA GLY A 90 -45.34 -17.13 -12.08
C GLY A 90 -44.00 -17.25 -12.80
N SER A 91 -43.99 -17.14 -14.14
CA SER A 91 -42.76 -17.13 -14.94
C SER A 91 -41.93 -15.85 -14.74
N PHE A 92 -42.55 -14.72 -14.43
CA PHE A 92 -41.82 -13.49 -14.11
C PHE A 92 -41.07 -13.60 -12.77
N LEU A 93 -41.72 -14.14 -11.73
CA LEU A 93 -41.08 -14.40 -10.44
C LEU A 93 -39.98 -15.46 -10.56
N ALA A 94 -40.24 -16.56 -11.28
CA ALA A 94 -39.23 -17.58 -11.57
C ALA A 94 -38.01 -16.99 -12.29
N ARG A 95 -38.21 -16.12 -13.29
CA ARG A 95 -37.11 -15.45 -14.00
C ARG A 95 -36.28 -14.59 -13.06
N ARG A 96 -36.89 -13.76 -12.20
CA ARG A 96 -36.14 -12.93 -11.24
C ARG A 96 -35.32 -13.76 -10.24
N VAL A 97 -35.93 -14.82 -9.68
CA VAL A 97 -35.24 -15.72 -8.75
C VAL A 97 -34.09 -16.42 -9.45
N SER A 98 -34.30 -16.94 -10.66
CA SER A 98 -33.25 -17.56 -11.47
C SER A 98 -32.13 -16.58 -11.81
N THR A 99 -32.43 -15.35 -12.25
CA THR A 99 -31.42 -14.31 -12.52
C THR A 99 -30.60 -13.96 -11.29
N GLN A 100 -31.23 -13.84 -10.12
CA GLN A 100 -30.51 -13.59 -8.86
C GLN A 100 -29.65 -14.78 -8.45
N SER A 101 -30.13 -16.01 -8.66
CA SER A 101 -29.34 -17.21 -8.40
C SER A 101 -28.16 -17.36 -9.35
N ILE A 102 -28.32 -16.99 -10.63
CA ILE A 102 -27.25 -16.96 -11.64
C ILE A 102 -26.18 -15.94 -11.23
N SER A 103 -26.59 -14.71 -10.87
CA SER A 103 -25.67 -13.69 -10.35
C SER A 103 -24.92 -14.18 -9.10
N ARG A 104 -25.59 -14.88 -8.18
CA ARG A 104 -24.93 -15.45 -7.00
C ARG A 104 -23.91 -16.54 -7.35
N VAL A 105 -24.26 -17.47 -8.24
CA VAL A 105 -23.35 -18.55 -8.67
C VAL A 105 -22.17 -17.97 -9.45
N ALA A 106 -22.39 -16.95 -10.29
CA ALA A 106 -21.33 -16.20 -10.94
C ALA A 106 -20.38 -15.55 -9.91
N GLY A 107 -20.93 -14.95 -8.85
CA GLY A 107 -20.12 -14.45 -7.72
C GLY A 107 -19.25 -15.54 -7.08
N SER A 108 -19.81 -16.72 -6.84
CA SER A 108 -19.04 -17.85 -6.31
C SER A 108 -17.94 -18.32 -7.27
N ILE A 109 -18.22 -18.37 -8.57
CA ILE A 109 -17.23 -18.72 -9.62
C ILE A 109 -16.08 -17.71 -9.61
N GLU A 110 -16.38 -16.41 -9.58
CA GLU A 110 -15.36 -15.36 -9.58
C GLU A 110 -14.45 -15.46 -8.34
N LEU A 111 -15.03 -15.72 -7.17
CA LEU A 111 -14.29 -15.89 -5.92
C LEU A 111 -13.40 -17.12 -5.94
N GLU A 112 -13.91 -18.26 -6.39
CA GLU A 112 -13.13 -19.51 -6.47
C GLU A 112 -11.95 -19.39 -7.43
N ILE A 113 -12.18 -18.76 -8.59
CA ILE A 113 -11.11 -18.47 -9.56
C ILE A 113 -10.06 -17.55 -8.94
N GLN A 114 -10.48 -16.49 -8.25
CA GLN A 114 -9.53 -15.58 -7.60
C GLN A 114 -8.74 -16.29 -6.50
N ALA A 115 -9.37 -17.17 -5.71
CA ALA A 115 -8.69 -17.94 -4.67
C ALA A 115 -7.64 -18.90 -5.26
N TRP A 116 -7.92 -19.49 -6.43
CA TRP A 116 -6.94 -20.31 -7.16
C TRP A 116 -5.77 -19.46 -7.68
N ILE A 117 -6.05 -18.31 -8.31
CA ILE A 117 -5.01 -17.38 -8.79
C ILE A 117 -4.14 -16.90 -7.62
N ASP A 118 -4.75 -16.54 -6.49
CA ASP A 118 -4.05 -16.11 -5.28
C ASP A 118 -3.11 -17.21 -4.74
N ARG A 119 -3.53 -18.48 -4.82
CA ARG A 119 -2.72 -19.64 -4.43
C ARG A 119 -1.51 -19.81 -5.33
N GLU A 120 -1.72 -19.86 -6.64
CA GLU A 120 -0.63 -20.07 -7.61
C GLU A 120 0.36 -18.89 -7.61
N SER A 121 -0.14 -17.66 -7.45
CA SER A 121 0.69 -16.46 -7.34
C SER A 121 1.58 -16.51 -6.09
N ILE A 122 1.02 -16.84 -4.93
CA ILE A 122 1.79 -16.97 -3.68
C ILE A 122 2.78 -18.13 -3.77
N ASP A 123 2.40 -19.28 -4.33
CA ASP A 123 3.30 -20.43 -4.46
C ASP A 123 4.46 -20.13 -5.42
N SER A 124 4.19 -19.45 -6.53
CA SER A 124 5.21 -18.99 -7.48
C SER A 124 6.18 -18.01 -6.82
N LEU A 125 5.65 -17.02 -6.07
CA LEU A 125 6.46 -16.07 -5.33
C LEU A 125 7.28 -16.74 -4.23
N MET A 126 6.70 -17.70 -3.50
CA MET A 126 7.39 -18.46 -2.45
C MET A 126 8.57 -19.27 -3.00
N LYS A 127 8.44 -19.84 -4.20
CA LYS A 127 9.56 -20.50 -4.91
C LYS A 127 10.66 -19.49 -5.23
N GLY A 128 10.29 -18.34 -5.80
CA GLY A 128 11.24 -17.27 -6.13
C GLY A 128 11.98 -16.68 -4.93
N LEU A 129 11.30 -16.47 -3.80
CA LEU A 129 11.91 -15.93 -2.59
C LEU A 129 12.81 -16.94 -1.85
N LYS A 130 12.61 -18.25 -2.05
CA LYS A 130 13.48 -19.29 -1.47
C LYS A 130 14.76 -19.50 -2.28
N GLU A 131 14.67 -19.37 -3.60
CA GLU A 131 15.77 -19.62 -4.53
C GLU A 131 16.04 -18.39 -5.41
N PRO A 132 16.41 -17.23 -4.81
CA PRO A 132 16.52 -15.96 -5.53
C PRO A 132 17.64 -15.92 -6.59
N LEU A 133 18.52 -16.91 -6.62
CA LEU A 133 19.60 -17.03 -7.62
C LEU A 133 19.14 -17.66 -8.94
N GLN A 134 17.95 -18.28 -8.97
CA GLN A 134 17.44 -18.99 -10.15
C GLN A 134 16.41 -18.18 -10.96
N ILE A 135 15.81 -17.14 -10.35
CA ILE A 135 14.81 -16.30 -11.01
C ILE A 135 15.44 -14.97 -11.38
N GLU A 136 15.11 -14.46 -12.57
CA GLU A 136 15.51 -13.13 -12.98
C GLU A 136 14.95 -12.07 -12.02
N GLU A 137 15.77 -11.07 -11.68
CA GLU A 137 15.41 -10.04 -10.70
C GLU A 137 14.09 -9.33 -11.06
N ASP A 138 13.88 -9.04 -12.35
CA ASP A 138 12.69 -8.36 -12.85
C ASP A 138 11.43 -9.22 -12.76
N GLU A 139 11.54 -10.54 -12.96
CA GLU A 139 10.43 -11.48 -12.77
C GLU A 139 10.03 -11.53 -11.28
N LEU A 140 11.02 -11.61 -10.37
CA LEU A 140 10.74 -11.59 -8.93
C LEU A 140 10.09 -10.29 -8.47
N VAL A 141 10.56 -9.14 -8.97
CA VAL A 141 9.94 -7.84 -8.69
C VAL A 141 8.51 -7.80 -9.22
N SER A 142 8.25 -8.34 -10.42
CA SER A 142 6.88 -8.43 -10.96
C SER A 142 5.96 -9.25 -10.07
N LEU A 143 6.40 -10.41 -9.60
CA LEU A 143 5.61 -11.25 -8.68
C LEU A 143 5.33 -10.54 -7.35
N LEU A 144 6.31 -9.81 -6.81
CA LEU A 144 6.12 -9.00 -5.60
C LEU A 144 5.13 -7.85 -5.84
N SER A 145 5.19 -7.17 -6.97
CA SER A 145 4.23 -6.11 -7.34
C SER A 145 2.82 -6.66 -7.52
N GLN A 146 2.66 -7.84 -8.13
CA GLN A 146 1.36 -8.50 -8.24
C GLN A 146 0.75 -8.80 -6.86
N LEU A 147 1.56 -9.28 -5.91
CA LEU A 147 1.08 -9.50 -4.54
C LEU A 147 0.74 -8.17 -3.85
N GLU A 148 1.56 -7.13 -4.02
CA GLU A 148 1.27 -5.79 -3.50
C GLU A 148 -0.09 -5.29 -3.99
N ASP A 149 -0.30 -5.28 -5.31
CA ASP A 149 -1.54 -4.82 -5.93
C ASP A 149 -2.73 -5.65 -5.45
N ARG A 150 -2.57 -6.98 -5.39
CA ARG A 150 -3.62 -7.89 -4.94
C ARG A 150 -4.05 -7.62 -3.50
N VAL A 151 -3.10 -7.35 -2.60
CA VAL A 151 -3.36 -7.05 -1.18
C VAL A 151 -3.96 -5.65 -1.02
N LEU A 152 -3.60 -4.69 -1.87
CA LEU A 152 -4.16 -3.33 -1.86
C LEU A 152 -5.62 -3.25 -2.34
N GLN A 153 -6.12 -4.23 -3.09
CA GLN A 153 -7.53 -4.29 -3.53
C GLN A 153 -8.54 -4.42 -2.39
N GLY A 154 -8.09 -4.78 -1.19
CA GLY A 154 -8.94 -4.83 0.01
C GLY A 154 -8.87 -6.18 0.71
N PHE A 155 -9.47 -6.21 1.91
CA PHE A 155 -9.40 -7.36 2.80
C PHE A 155 -10.11 -8.59 2.21
N ASN A 156 -9.40 -9.72 2.20
CA ASN A 156 -9.94 -11.03 1.82
C ASN A 156 -9.47 -12.10 2.82
N ARG A 157 -10.42 -12.80 3.42
CA ARG A 157 -10.14 -13.79 4.48
C ARG A 157 -9.34 -14.99 3.99
N GLU A 158 -9.61 -15.48 2.78
CA GLU A 158 -8.95 -16.65 2.19
C GLU A 158 -7.51 -16.31 1.81
N LEU A 159 -7.30 -15.14 1.19
CA LEU A 159 -5.96 -14.62 0.90
C LEU A 159 -5.14 -14.45 2.18
N GLN A 160 -5.74 -13.92 3.26
CA GLN A 160 -5.04 -13.82 4.54
C GLN A 160 -4.61 -15.20 5.06
N ASP A 161 -5.50 -16.19 5.04
CA ASP A 161 -5.20 -17.55 5.47
C ASP A 161 -4.04 -18.15 4.65
N LEU A 162 -4.02 -17.89 3.34
CA LEU A 162 -2.96 -18.33 2.43
C LEU A 162 -1.61 -17.66 2.72
N VAL A 163 -1.60 -16.33 2.90
CA VAL A 163 -0.42 -15.56 3.31
C VAL A 163 0.14 -16.04 4.65
N LEU A 164 -0.73 -16.37 5.61
CA LEU A 164 -0.31 -16.88 6.92
C LEU A 164 0.24 -18.30 6.85
N LYS A 165 -0.42 -19.21 6.12
CA LYS A 165 0.01 -20.60 5.94
C LYS A 165 1.34 -20.70 5.20
N SER A 166 1.53 -19.88 4.16
CA SER A 166 2.79 -19.81 3.40
C SER A 166 3.95 -19.23 4.21
N LYS A 167 3.67 -18.49 5.29
CA LYS A 167 4.67 -17.76 6.10
C LYS A 167 5.48 -16.76 5.27
N ILE A 168 4.88 -16.23 4.21
CA ILE A 168 5.56 -15.34 3.26
C ILE A 168 6.14 -14.09 3.92
N PHE A 169 5.48 -13.54 4.94
CA PHE A 169 5.96 -12.37 5.67
C PHE A 169 7.39 -12.56 6.21
N ARG A 170 7.70 -13.73 6.79
CA ARG A 170 9.05 -14.01 7.33
C ARG A 170 10.11 -14.01 6.25
N LEU A 171 9.77 -14.45 5.04
CA LEU A 171 10.69 -14.44 3.90
C LEU A 171 10.88 -13.02 3.37
N LEU A 172 9.80 -12.25 3.24
CA LEU A 172 9.85 -10.84 2.85
C LEU A 172 10.70 -10.03 3.83
N GLU A 173 10.54 -10.26 5.13
CA GLU A 173 11.35 -9.61 6.16
C GLU A 173 12.83 -9.99 6.04
N ARG A 174 13.11 -11.29 5.93
CA ARG A 174 14.49 -11.80 5.79
C ARG A 174 15.19 -11.15 4.60
N ILE A 175 14.54 -11.12 3.44
CA ILE A 175 15.09 -10.56 2.20
C ILE A 175 15.24 -9.05 2.31
N SER A 176 14.24 -8.34 2.83
CA SER A 176 14.31 -6.88 3.06
C SER A 176 15.51 -6.51 3.93
N CYS A 177 15.84 -7.34 4.92
CA CYS A 177 16.95 -7.11 5.84
C CYS A 177 18.31 -7.64 5.34
N ASP A 178 18.36 -8.41 4.24
CA ASP A 178 19.58 -9.02 3.74
C ASP A 178 20.35 -8.04 2.82
N PRO A 179 21.54 -7.56 3.21
CA PRO A 179 22.32 -6.65 2.38
C PRO A 179 22.89 -7.29 1.11
N SER A 180 22.91 -8.62 1.01
CA SER A 180 23.36 -9.34 -0.18
C SER A 180 22.33 -9.32 -1.31
N CYS A 181 21.05 -9.11 -1.00
CA CYS A 181 19.99 -8.97 -1.99
C CYS A 181 20.05 -7.60 -2.67
N SER A 182 19.59 -7.55 -3.92
CA SER A 182 19.52 -6.30 -4.67
C SER A 182 18.64 -5.28 -3.96
N ARG A 183 19.01 -3.99 -4.04
CA ARG A 183 18.23 -2.92 -3.42
C ARG A 183 16.79 -2.88 -3.92
N LYS A 184 16.58 -3.12 -5.22
CA LYS A 184 15.26 -3.10 -5.87
C LYS A 184 14.32 -4.17 -5.30
N VAL A 185 14.80 -5.41 -5.15
CA VAL A 185 14.01 -6.50 -4.56
C VAL A 185 13.70 -6.23 -3.10
N ARG A 186 14.68 -5.72 -2.35
CA ARG A 186 14.51 -5.35 -0.93
C ARG A 186 13.46 -4.26 -0.73
N GLU A 187 13.50 -3.21 -1.56
CA GLU A 187 12.51 -2.14 -1.55
C GLU A 187 11.11 -2.67 -1.88
N GLN A 188 11.00 -3.52 -2.90
CA GLN A 188 9.71 -4.10 -3.28
C GLN A 188 9.13 -5.02 -2.19
N CYS A 189 9.98 -5.81 -1.52
CA CYS A 189 9.55 -6.58 -0.35
C CYS A 189 9.02 -5.67 0.76
N ALA A 190 9.67 -4.52 1.01
CA ALA A 190 9.23 -3.56 2.01
C ALA A 190 7.87 -2.91 1.64
N PHE A 191 7.63 -2.64 0.35
CA PHE A 191 6.31 -2.20 -0.14
C PHE A 191 5.22 -3.25 0.11
N VAL A 192 5.49 -4.52 -0.20
CA VAL A 192 4.56 -5.62 0.09
C VAL A 192 4.26 -5.72 1.59
N VAL A 193 5.28 -5.59 2.45
CA VAL A 193 5.08 -5.57 3.91
C VAL A 193 4.18 -4.41 4.35
N SER A 194 4.41 -3.20 3.81
CA SER A 194 3.53 -2.06 4.04
C SER A 194 2.09 -2.31 3.58
N ALA A 195 1.90 -2.93 2.41
CA ALA A 195 0.57 -3.29 1.90
C ALA A 195 -0.12 -4.33 2.80
N LEU A 196 0.60 -5.36 3.28
CA LEU A 196 0.06 -6.38 4.18
C LEU A 196 -0.45 -5.78 5.50
N ILE A 197 0.23 -4.78 6.05
CA ILE A 197 -0.23 -4.09 7.27
C ILE A 197 -1.51 -3.32 7.01
N ARG A 198 -1.64 -2.66 5.85
CA ARG A 198 -2.87 -1.98 5.46
C ARG A 198 -4.03 -2.95 5.23
N PHE A 199 -3.72 -4.14 4.73
CA PHE A 199 -4.67 -5.22 4.51
C PHE A 199 -5.23 -5.80 5.80
N ASN A 200 -4.38 -6.05 6.81
CA ASN A 200 -4.84 -6.34 8.16
C ASN A 200 -3.81 -5.93 9.24
N LYS A 201 -4.09 -4.84 9.95
CA LYS A 201 -3.21 -4.31 10.99
C LYS A 201 -3.06 -5.28 12.16
N ASP A 202 -4.16 -5.92 12.58
CA ASP A 202 -4.18 -6.75 13.80
C ASP A 202 -3.30 -8.00 13.68
N VAL A 203 -3.03 -8.43 12.45
CA VAL A 203 -2.25 -9.64 12.17
C VAL A 203 -0.77 -9.33 11.97
N PHE A 204 -0.45 -8.28 11.20
CA PHE A 204 0.92 -8.05 10.72
C PHE A 204 1.71 -7.03 11.54
N VAL A 205 1.05 -6.13 12.29
CA VAL A 205 1.76 -5.10 13.07
C VAL A 205 2.71 -5.71 14.09
N GLY A 206 2.29 -6.75 14.81
CA GLY A 206 3.14 -7.44 15.77
C GLY A 206 4.42 -8.02 15.14
N GLN A 207 4.35 -8.49 13.89
CA GLN A 207 5.50 -9.03 13.18
C GLN A 207 6.50 -7.94 12.79
N VAL A 208 6.03 -6.74 12.45
CA VAL A 208 6.90 -5.59 12.15
C VAL A 208 7.60 -5.10 13.40
N LEU A 209 6.86 -4.91 14.50
CA LEU A 209 7.38 -4.33 15.75
C LEU A 209 8.38 -5.26 16.44
N MET A 210 8.22 -6.58 16.33
CA MET A 210 9.15 -7.55 16.90
C MET A 210 10.30 -7.93 15.95
N GLY A 211 10.28 -7.37 14.74
CA GLY A 211 11.15 -7.75 13.63
C GLY A 211 12.34 -6.82 13.44
N ARG A 212 13.09 -7.05 12.36
CA ARG A 212 14.21 -6.18 11.91
C ARG A 212 13.82 -5.27 10.76
N MET A 213 12.54 -5.21 10.41
CA MET A 213 12.03 -4.45 9.27
C MET A 213 12.42 -2.97 9.32
N ILE A 214 12.31 -2.33 10.48
CA ILE A 214 12.64 -0.90 10.65
C ILE A 214 14.11 -0.67 10.29
N HIS A 215 15.01 -1.43 10.94
CA HIS A 215 16.45 -1.36 10.66
C HIS A 215 16.78 -1.64 9.20
N GLY A 216 16.13 -2.66 8.60
CA GLY A 216 16.31 -3.04 7.20
C GLY A 216 15.94 -1.90 6.25
N VAL A 217 14.78 -1.27 6.46
CA VAL A 217 14.25 -0.17 5.66
C VAL A 217 15.11 1.10 5.79
N VAL A 218 15.49 1.48 7.02
CA VAL A 218 16.36 2.64 7.27
C VAL A 218 17.75 2.42 6.67
N SER A 219 18.27 1.19 6.70
CA SER A 219 19.60 0.87 6.16
C SER A 219 19.70 0.88 4.64
N MET A 220 18.58 0.83 3.90
CA MET A 220 18.60 0.93 2.43
C MET A 220 18.98 2.34 1.94
N ALA A 221 18.77 3.37 2.76
CA ALA A 221 19.06 4.77 2.46
C ALA A 221 18.54 5.21 1.06
N SER A 222 17.28 4.89 0.77
CA SER A 222 16.62 5.25 -0.50
C SER A 222 15.28 5.92 -0.25
N TRP A 223 14.84 6.77 -1.20
CA TRP A 223 13.56 7.46 -1.07
C TRP A 223 12.38 6.48 -1.04
N LYS A 224 12.49 5.34 -1.73
CA LYS A 224 11.49 4.26 -1.73
C LYS A 224 11.37 3.61 -0.36
N SER A 225 12.50 3.26 0.26
CA SER A 225 12.49 2.67 1.60
C SER A 225 11.98 3.68 2.63
N MET A 226 12.36 4.95 2.54
CA MET A 226 11.86 6.00 3.42
C MET A 226 10.36 6.23 3.25
N LYS A 227 9.83 6.13 2.02
CA LYS A 227 8.39 6.19 1.75
C LYS A 227 7.64 5.05 2.43
N VAL A 228 8.21 3.84 2.40
CA VAL A 228 7.69 2.70 3.15
C VAL A 228 7.69 3.02 4.65
N LEU A 229 8.78 3.51 5.22
CA LEU A 229 8.84 3.86 6.65
C LEU A 229 7.76 4.88 7.03
N CYS A 230 7.59 5.93 6.25
CA CYS A 230 6.53 6.93 6.44
C CYS A 230 5.12 6.30 6.39
N SER A 231 4.87 5.41 5.43
CA SER A 231 3.61 4.63 5.33
C SER A 231 3.38 3.72 6.55
N LEU A 232 4.43 3.08 7.05
CA LEU A 232 4.38 2.26 8.25
C LEU A 232 4.04 3.10 9.50
N ILE A 233 4.66 4.27 9.66
CA ILE A 233 4.38 5.19 10.79
C ILE A 233 2.91 5.61 10.75
N LYS A 234 2.37 6.00 9.60
CA LYS A 234 0.94 6.32 9.45
C LYS A 234 0.02 5.17 9.80
N SER A 235 0.43 3.95 9.45
CA SER A 235 -0.39 2.75 9.62
C SER A 235 -0.39 2.25 11.06
N ILE A 236 0.76 2.28 11.73
CA ILE A 236 1.00 1.69 13.06
C ILE A 236 0.92 2.74 14.17
N LYS A 237 1.25 4.01 13.87
CA LYS A 237 1.28 5.16 14.78
C LYS A 237 2.39 5.04 15.85
N SER A 238 2.14 5.55 17.06
CA SER A 238 3.10 5.66 18.16
C SER A 238 3.90 4.38 18.45
N PRO A 239 3.32 3.17 18.46
CA PRO A 239 4.08 1.95 18.70
C PRO A 239 5.27 1.75 17.74
N LEU A 240 5.14 2.17 16.48
CA LEU A 240 6.27 2.08 15.54
C LEU A 240 7.31 3.15 15.82
N VAL A 241 6.90 4.37 16.19
CA VAL A 241 7.84 5.45 16.52
C VAL A 241 8.64 5.10 17.77
N ASP A 242 7.99 4.48 18.76
CA ASP A 242 8.65 3.96 19.95
C ASP A 242 9.71 2.91 19.60
N GLU A 243 9.42 2.04 18.63
CA GLU A 243 10.35 1.02 18.17
C GLU A 243 11.49 1.62 17.30
N ILE A 244 11.24 2.71 16.56
CA ILE A 244 12.28 3.46 15.84
C ILE A 244 13.25 4.11 16.85
N GLU A 245 12.73 4.65 17.95
CA GLU A 245 13.51 5.26 19.03
C GLU A 245 14.33 4.21 19.79
N SER A 246 13.71 3.11 20.21
CA SER A 246 14.36 2.04 20.98
C SER A 246 15.53 1.39 20.21
N ASN A 247 15.39 1.29 18.88
CA ASN A 247 16.44 0.80 17.98
C ASN A 247 17.52 1.84 17.66
N GLY A 248 17.36 3.10 18.10
CA GLY A 248 18.32 4.17 17.87
C GLY A 248 18.40 4.63 16.41
N GLU A 249 17.32 4.48 15.64
CA GLU A 249 17.30 4.80 14.20
C GLU A 249 17.01 6.28 13.92
N ILE A 250 16.48 7.03 14.90
CA ILE A 250 16.15 8.46 14.76
C ILE A 250 17.34 9.30 14.24
N PRO A 251 18.56 9.19 14.81
CA PRO A 251 19.72 9.93 14.30
C PRO A 251 20.01 9.67 12.82
N LYS A 252 19.90 8.40 12.41
CA LYS A 252 20.16 7.99 11.03
C LYS A 252 19.10 8.52 10.08
N ILE A 253 17.82 8.50 10.47
CA ILE A 253 16.74 9.11 9.69
C ILE A 253 17.00 10.60 9.50
N ILE A 254 17.35 11.33 10.56
CA ILE A 254 17.64 12.76 10.49
C ILE A 254 18.85 13.05 9.58
N SER A 255 19.87 12.20 9.60
CA SER A 255 21.05 12.37 8.74
C SER A 255 20.72 12.37 7.24
N PHE A 256 19.60 11.75 6.83
CA PHE A 256 19.17 11.76 5.43
C PHE A 256 18.69 13.12 4.94
N LEU A 257 18.42 14.08 5.84
CA LEU A 257 18.14 15.47 5.48
C LEU A 257 19.35 16.18 4.86
N ASP A 258 20.57 15.68 5.09
CA ASP A 258 21.81 16.25 4.55
C ASP A 258 22.26 15.58 3.24
N TYR A 259 21.52 14.59 2.74
CA TYR A 259 21.92 13.85 1.54
C TYR A 259 21.77 14.69 0.27
N LYS A 260 22.55 14.34 -0.76
CA LYS A 260 22.48 15.03 -2.07
C LYS A 260 21.20 14.73 -2.85
N ASP A 261 20.58 13.57 -2.60
CA ASP A 261 19.34 13.17 -3.26
C ASP A 261 18.17 13.96 -2.69
N LEU A 262 17.60 14.85 -3.52
CA LEU A 262 16.46 15.68 -3.16
C LEU A 262 15.23 14.83 -2.81
N HIS A 263 14.93 13.78 -3.56
CA HIS A 263 13.76 12.95 -3.29
C HIS A 263 13.88 12.26 -1.93
N LEU A 264 15.07 11.77 -1.59
CA LEU A 264 15.33 11.21 -0.27
C LEU A 264 15.13 12.26 0.82
N ARG A 265 15.64 13.48 0.65
CA ARG A 265 15.47 14.57 1.64
C ARG A 265 14.00 14.93 1.85
N VAL A 266 13.22 15.07 0.78
CA VAL A 266 11.79 15.41 0.86
C VAL A 266 11.01 14.31 1.57
N VAL A 267 11.21 13.05 1.20
CA VAL A 267 10.50 11.93 1.85
C VAL A 267 10.97 11.71 3.28
N THR A 268 12.23 12.00 3.58
CA THR A 268 12.76 12.02 4.96
C THR A 268 12.07 13.11 5.77
N TRP A 269 11.90 14.30 5.20
CA TRP A 269 11.17 15.38 5.85
C TRP A 269 9.72 15.00 6.15
N ASP A 270 9.01 14.38 5.20
CA ASP A 270 7.68 13.83 5.47
C ASP A 270 7.71 12.82 6.61
N CYS A 271 8.69 11.92 6.64
CA CYS A 271 8.86 10.94 7.71
C CYS A 271 9.11 11.62 9.07
N VAL A 272 9.93 12.67 9.13
CA VAL A 272 10.17 13.47 10.34
C VAL A 272 8.89 14.12 10.86
N LEU A 273 8.03 14.63 9.97
CA LEU A 273 6.71 15.16 10.36
C LEU A 273 5.83 14.06 10.98
N GLU A 274 5.80 12.86 10.39
CA GLU A 274 5.03 11.75 10.96
C GLU A 274 5.58 11.30 12.32
N ILE A 275 6.90 11.26 12.50
CA ILE A 275 7.54 11.01 13.80
C ILE A 275 7.15 12.11 14.79
N GLY A 276 7.14 13.38 14.38
CA GLY A 276 6.67 14.49 15.22
C GLY A 276 5.22 14.35 15.65
N TYR A 277 4.35 13.85 14.78
CA TYR A 277 2.92 13.71 15.06
C TYR A 277 2.61 12.58 16.05
N PHE A 278 3.19 11.40 15.81
CA PHE A 278 2.89 10.19 16.59
C PHE A 278 3.88 9.92 17.72
N GLY A 279 5.05 10.56 17.70
CA GLY A 279 6.14 10.31 18.63
C GLY A 279 5.86 10.78 20.04
N ARG A 280 6.25 9.94 21.01
CA ARG A 280 6.28 10.31 22.42
C ARG A 280 7.52 11.13 22.74
N LYS A 281 7.57 11.64 23.97
CA LYS A 281 8.59 12.57 24.46
C LYS A 281 10.02 12.14 24.09
N GLU A 282 10.34 10.86 24.28
CA GLU A 282 11.67 10.28 24.06
C GLU A 282 12.10 10.40 22.59
N ALA A 283 11.20 10.11 21.65
CA ALA A 283 11.46 10.23 20.22
C ALA A 283 11.69 11.70 19.81
N ILE A 284 10.91 12.63 20.37
CA ILE A 284 11.09 14.06 20.09
C ILE A 284 12.42 14.57 20.68
N GLU A 285 12.77 14.16 21.90
CA GLU A 285 14.07 14.49 22.52
C GLU A 285 15.24 13.96 21.68
N ALA A 286 15.14 12.73 21.17
CA ALA A 286 16.15 12.18 20.26
C ALA A 286 16.30 13.02 18.99
N MET A 287 15.20 13.49 18.40
CA MET A 287 15.24 14.35 17.21
C MET A 287 15.91 15.70 17.50
N LEU A 288 15.57 16.34 18.62
CA LEU A 288 16.15 17.63 19.00
C LEU A 288 17.63 17.50 19.36
N LYS A 289 18.02 16.40 20.00
CA LYS A 289 19.42 16.09 20.35
C LYS A 289 20.30 15.90 19.11
N GLU A 290 19.76 15.31 18.05
CA GLU A 290 20.44 15.21 16.74
C GLU A 290 20.51 16.56 16.00
N GLY A 291 19.95 17.62 16.58
CA GLY A 291 20.03 18.97 16.02
C GLY A 291 19.06 19.20 14.86
N LEU A 292 17.93 18.47 14.83
CA LEU A 292 16.89 18.62 13.79
C LEU A 292 16.58 20.09 13.48
N ILE A 293 16.34 20.92 14.50
CA ILE A 293 15.96 22.33 14.29
C ILE A 293 17.04 23.13 13.56
N LYS A 294 18.32 22.87 13.83
CA LYS A 294 19.42 23.54 13.12
C LYS A 294 19.41 23.18 11.63
N LYS A 295 19.23 21.89 11.34
CA LYS A 295 19.10 21.39 9.97
C LYS A 295 17.89 22.00 9.25
N LEU A 296 16.74 22.07 9.91
CA LEU A 296 15.54 22.69 9.33
C LEU A 296 15.75 24.18 9.03
N VAL A 297 16.42 24.93 9.91
CA VAL A 297 16.78 26.34 9.64
C VAL A 297 17.69 26.46 8.41
N GLU A 298 18.69 25.58 8.27
CA GLU A 298 19.56 25.54 7.08
C GLU A 298 18.79 25.18 5.80
N LEU A 299 17.85 24.23 5.89
CA LEU A 299 17.00 23.82 4.78
C LEU A 299 16.03 24.93 4.35
N GLN A 300 15.43 25.64 5.30
CA GLN A 300 14.53 26.78 5.05
C GLN A 300 15.28 27.94 4.37
N ARG A 301 16.58 28.10 4.65
CA ARG A 301 17.44 29.10 3.98
C ARG A 301 17.85 28.70 2.56
N SER A 302 17.74 27.43 2.19
CA SER A 302 18.18 26.93 0.88
C SER A 302 17.25 27.39 -0.25
N GLU A 303 17.70 27.25 -1.51
CA GLU A 303 16.89 27.56 -2.70
C GLU A 303 15.56 26.79 -2.78
N LEU A 304 15.48 25.63 -2.10
CA LEU A 304 14.29 24.78 -2.02
C LEU A 304 13.49 25.01 -0.72
N GLY A 305 13.90 26.00 0.06
CA GLY A 305 13.23 26.51 1.25
C GLY A 305 12.42 27.76 0.94
N GLY A 306 12.37 28.71 1.88
CA GLY A 306 11.57 29.93 1.78
C GLY A 306 10.54 30.04 2.91
N ASP A 307 9.85 31.18 2.93
CA ASP A 307 8.85 31.50 3.93
C ASP A 307 7.45 31.42 3.30
N LEU A 308 6.44 30.97 4.06
CA LEU A 308 5.05 30.88 3.56
C LEU A 308 4.46 32.26 3.22
N ILE A 309 5.10 33.35 3.66
CA ILE A 309 4.75 34.73 3.33
C ILE A 309 4.93 35.00 1.81
N ASP A 310 5.85 34.31 1.14
CA ASP A 310 6.12 34.47 -0.29
C ASP A 310 5.04 33.83 -1.19
N ILE A 311 4.13 33.02 -0.62
CA ILE A 311 2.97 32.46 -1.34
C ILE A 311 2.11 33.58 -1.94
N GLY A 312 1.99 34.72 -1.24
CA GLY A 312 1.23 35.89 -1.71
C GLY A 312 1.87 36.65 -2.86
N VAL A 313 3.15 36.45 -3.15
CA VAL A 313 3.87 37.15 -4.23
C VAL A 313 3.76 36.40 -5.57
N PHE A 314 3.54 35.07 -5.54
CA PHE A 314 3.45 34.22 -6.72
C PHE A 314 2.06 33.65 -7.02
N GLY A 315 1.10 33.83 -6.11
CA GLY A 315 -0.28 33.37 -6.30
C GLY A 315 -1.20 34.46 -6.85
N ASP A 316 -1.61 34.35 -8.12
CA ASP A 316 -2.83 35.02 -8.58
C ASP A 316 -3.99 34.57 -7.67
N GLU A 317 -4.67 35.52 -7.00
CA GLU A 317 -5.77 35.34 -6.04
C GLU A 317 -6.98 34.52 -6.58
N LYS A 318 -6.92 34.05 -7.83
CA LYS A 318 -8.00 33.34 -8.53
C LYS A 318 -7.98 31.83 -8.38
N ASP A 319 -6.91 31.21 -7.88
CA ASP A 319 -6.74 29.75 -7.87
C ASP A 319 -6.71 29.19 -6.43
N GLY A 320 -7.87 29.29 -5.76
CA GLY A 320 -8.07 28.81 -4.38
C GLY A 320 -7.49 27.42 -4.13
N GLY A 321 -6.53 27.33 -3.21
CA GLY A 321 -5.91 26.09 -2.73
C GLY A 321 -4.91 25.40 -3.69
N LYS A 322 -4.85 25.76 -4.97
CA LYS A 322 -3.90 25.15 -5.93
C LYS A 322 -2.53 25.82 -5.93
N GLY A 323 -2.46 27.11 -5.58
CA GLY A 323 -1.21 27.88 -5.51
C GLY A 323 -0.28 27.38 -4.40
N GLU A 324 -0.82 27.09 -3.22
CA GLU A 324 -0.06 26.60 -2.06
C GLU A 324 0.56 25.21 -2.33
N THR A 325 -0.21 24.29 -2.91
CA THR A 325 0.29 22.96 -3.27
C THR A 325 1.43 23.04 -4.30
N ARG A 326 1.28 23.88 -5.34
CA ARG A 326 2.36 24.09 -6.34
C ARG A 326 3.59 24.77 -5.74
N PHE A 327 3.41 25.67 -4.77
CA PHE A 327 4.52 26.33 -4.10
C PHE A 327 5.31 25.34 -3.25
N LEU A 328 4.65 24.47 -2.49
CA LEU A 328 5.30 23.42 -1.70
C LEU A 328 5.92 22.31 -2.56
N GLU A 329 5.38 22.05 -3.76
CA GLU A 329 6.04 21.17 -4.73
C GLU A 329 7.39 21.75 -5.20
N ASN A 330 7.47 23.08 -5.37
CA ASN A 330 8.70 23.77 -5.77
C ASN A 330 9.64 24.07 -4.59
N HIS A 331 9.09 24.26 -3.39
CA HIS A 331 9.79 24.63 -2.15
C HIS A 331 9.40 23.66 -1.01
N PRO A 332 9.83 22.40 -1.06
CA PRO A 332 9.38 21.37 -0.12
C PRO A 332 9.77 21.67 1.33
N PHE A 333 10.80 22.50 1.55
CA PHE A 333 11.30 22.89 2.88
C PHE A 333 10.81 24.27 3.33
N ALA A 334 9.87 24.89 2.61
CA ALA A 334 9.31 26.18 3.01
C ALA A 334 8.65 26.09 4.39
N SER A 335 8.98 27.05 5.25
CA SER A 335 8.58 27.14 6.67
C SER A 335 8.64 25.79 7.40
N CYS A 336 9.64 24.94 7.09
CA CYS A 336 9.72 23.59 7.65
C CYS A 336 9.85 23.60 9.18
N VAL A 337 10.50 24.62 9.77
CA VAL A 337 10.56 24.77 11.23
C VAL A 337 9.18 24.98 11.82
N ALA A 338 8.37 25.86 11.22
CA ALA A 338 7.00 26.12 11.65
C ALA A 338 6.10 24.88 11.45
N ARG A 339 6.19 24.22 10.28
CA ARG A 339 5.45 22.99 9.99
C ARG A 339 5.77 21.87 11.00
N PHE A 340 7.03 21.72 11.39
CA PHE A 340 7.40 20.77 12.45
C PHE A 340 6.76 21.14 13.79
N ALA A 341 6.84 22.41 14.19
CA ALA A 341 6.26 22.87 15.45
C ALA A 341 4.74 22.70 15.50
N VAL A 342 4.03 22.99 14.39
CA VAL A 342 2.59 22.74 14.25
C VAL A 342 2.30 21.25 14.42
N GLN A 343 3.08 20.39 13.78
CA GLN A 343 2.88 18.94 13.87
C GLN A 343 3.02 18.40 15.29
N LEU A 344 3.93 18.95 16.10
CA LEU A 344 4.04 18.65 17.53
C LEU A 344 2.82 19.14 18.32
N GLU A 345 2.28 20.31 17.99
CA GLU A 345 1.11 20.88 18.68
C GLU A 345 -0.18 20.12 18.36
N VAL A 346 -0.41 19.73 17.10
CA VAL A 346 -1.59 18.95 16.68
C VAL A 346 -1.42 17.43 16.86
N GLY A 347 -0.20 16.97 17.14
CA GLY A 347 0.16 15.56 17.26
C GLY A 347 -0.53 14.80 18.38
N GLU A 348 -0.65 13.48 18.20
CA GLU A 348 -1.27 12.53 19.13
C GLU A 348 -0.29 12.06 20.24
N GLY A 349 1.02 12.14 20.01
CA GLY A 349 2.03 11.48 20.87
C GLY A 349 2.40 12.22 22.16
N LEU A 350 2.21 13.54 22.22
CA LEU A 350 2.67 14.39 23.33
C LEU A 350 1.53 14.90 24.22
N ARG A 351 1.82 15.05 25.51
CA ARG A 351 0.94 15.72 26.47
C ARG A 351 1.06 17.24 26.34
N GLN A 352 0.02 17.99 26.72
CA GLN A 352 0.03 19.46 26.60
C GLN A 352 1.21 20.15 27.32
N ARG A 353 1.69 19.58 28.42
CA ARG A 353 2.88 20.12 29.13
C ARG A 353 4.16 19.90 28.33
N GLU A 354 4.29 18.77 27.66
CA GLU A 354 5.44 18.42 26.82
C GLU A 354 5.43 19.27 25.55
N LYS A 355 4.27 19.44 24.90
CA LYS A 355 4.10 20.34 23.74
C LYS A 355 4.62 21.75 24.04
N ARG A 356 4.22 22.32 25.17
CA ARG A 356 4.69 23.65 25.62
C ARG A 356 6.20 23.69 25.89
N ALA A 357 6.76 22.64 26.51
CA ALA A 357 8.19 22.57 26.81
C ALA A 357 9.02 22.49 25.52
N PHE A 358 8.64 21.61 24.59
CA PHE A 358 9.32 21.50 23.30
C PHE A 358 9.18 22.77 22.46
N LYS A 359 8.02 23.44 22.49
CA LYS A 359 7.86 24.73 21.81
C LYS A 359 8.89 25.76 22.31
N GLN A 360 9.10 25.85 23.63
CA GLN A 360 10.12 26.74 24.19
C GLN A 360 11.55 26.34 23.79
N GLU A 361 11.84 25.04 23.77
CA GLU A 361 13.13 24.53 23.36
C GLU A 361 13.43 24.78 21.88
N ILE A 362 12.43 24.63 21.00
CA ILE A 362 12.52 24.94 19.57
C ILE A 362 12.83 26.43 19.40
N LEU A 363 12.06 27.33 20.03
CA LEU A 363 12.29 28.78 19.96
C LEU A 363 13.71 29.16 20.43
N ARG A 364 14.19 28.56 21.53
CA ARG A 364 15.56 28.77 22.00
C ARG A 364 16.59 28.29 20.98
N THR A 365 16.34 27.17 20.32
CA THR A 365 17.26 26.58 19.34
C THR A 365 17.30 27.38 18.04
N ILE A 366 16.16 27.94 17.60
CA ILE A 366 16.06 28.85 16.45
C ILE A 366 16.99 30.05 16.66
N ARG A 367 16.93 30.73 17.82
CA ARG A 367 17.81 31.87 18.15
C ARG A 367 19.28 31.55 18.03
N ASN A 368 19.67 30.32 18.37
CA ASN A 368 21.06 29.87 18.33
C ASN A 368 21.49 29.42 16.91
N ALA A 369 20.54 29.09 16.03
CA ALA A 369 20.79 28.55 14.71
C ALA A 369 20.73 29.60 13.59
N CYS A 370 19.97 30.67 13.78
CA CYS A 370 19.85 31.77 12.82
C CYS A 370 21.11 32.65 12.79
N VAL A 371 21.41 33.20 11.62
CA VAL A 371 22.58 34.06 11.38
C VAL A 371 22.29 35.50 11.80
N SER A 372 21.01 35.91 11.80
CA SER A 372 20.59 37.26 12.18
C SER A 372 19.36 37.25 13.09
N ASN A 373 19.22 38.32 13.88
CA ASN A 373 18.02 38.52 14.71
C ASN A 373 16.75 38.70 13.87
N ALA A 374 16.86 39.20 12.64
CA ALA A 374 15.73 39.37 11.73
C ALA A 374 15.19 38.01 11.26
N GLU A 375 16.09 37.12 10.81
CA GLU A 375 15.76 35.74 10.43
C GLU A 375 15.14 34.97 11.61
N ALA A 376 15.75 35.07 12.79
CA ALA A 376 15.20 34.45 14.00
C ALA A 376 13.79 34.96 14.30
N ALA A 377 13.56 36.28 14.21
CA ALA A 377 12.24 36.87 14.47
C ALA A 377 11.18 36.41 13.46
N THR A 378 11.53 36.27 12.18
CA THR A 378 10.61 35.77 11.14
C THR A 378 10.21 34.32 11.45
N ILE A 379 11.17 33.42 11.66
CA ILE A 379 10.89 32.00 11.92
C ILE A 379 10.15 31.84 13.26
N GLU A 380 10.53 32.57 14.31
CA GLU A 380 9.80 32.57 15.58
C GLU A 380 8.34 33.03 15.41
N ALA A 381 8.11 34.07 14.61
CA ALA A 381 6.76 34.52 14.32
C ALA A 381 5.96 33.41 13.63
N GLU A 382 6.48 32.79 12.56
CA GLU A 382 5.80 31.68 11.88
C GLU A 382 5.45 30.53 12.83
N VAL A 383 6.37 30.14 13.71
CA VAL A 383 6.13 29.09 14.72
C VAL A 383 5.04 29.50 15.70
N LEU A 384 5.05 30.74 16.18
CA LEU A 384 4.07 31.24 17.15
C LEU A 384 2.67 31.40 16.53
N TRP A 385 2.58 31.95 15.32
CA TRP A 385 1.33 32.15 14.59
C TRP A 385 0.74 30.84 14.07
N GLY A 386 1.56 29.99 13.44
CA GLY A 386 1.11 28.70 12.91
C GLY A 386 0.65 27.72 13.99
N SER A 387 1.19 27.85 15.21
CA SER A 387 0.83 27.00 16.36
C SER A 387 -0.12 27.71 17.35
N SER A 388 -0.91 28.68 16.89
CA SER A 388 -1.96 29.32 17.68
C SER A 388 -3.28 28.54 17.50
N PRO A 389 -4.07 28.28 18.58
CA PRO A 389 -5.28 27.47 18.52
C PRO A 389 -6.39 28.06 17.64
#